data_AF-A0A5D0V1Z2-F1
#
_entry.id   AF-A0A5D0V1Z2-F1
#
_cell.length_a   1.000
_cell.length_b   1.000
_cell.length_c   1.000
_cell.angle_alpha   90.00
_cell.angle_beta   90.00
_cell.angle_gamma   90.00
#
_symmetry.space_group_name_H-M   'P 1'
#
loop_
_entity.id
_entity.type
_entity.pdbx_description
1 polymer ?
#
loop_
_entity_poly.entity_id
_entity_poly.type
_entity_poly.pdbx_seq_one_letter_code
_entity_poly.pdbx_strand_id
1 'polypeptide(L)'
;MPLHRQRTVLAFLLPVAWGLAAGWWTPRGPGTVGTALASIGISLAAGLLAGWLSRSRWAMLAAPMLFAVSVEMVRIGLRGPTVDRPHLSGFGLVALLAGRGVHGLLALLPLLVGAAYGAGIARWVGGVVPRGPVLRWLGRGGVGLLAAVLALVTVGAAVPARTVSIPGGIARFDSVPSAGRQLGLLIRGTDPTAPVLLVVPGPPGGSEIASVRRHLAALERHFVVVAWDRAAGPRSWSAFRSPGWTLEDEVADLLAVTRHLRKRFGRDRIHLLAHSGGTIPGLLAVQRHPELFAAYVGVGQVVSLREADRSQYADTLAWARRTGRAGLADRMAAQGPPPYRDIWAYEPLLTNEAGAFAFDRAGAGEDETGMVGNLGVPEYSPLETAHVFGFLDGWDVLYPRLQDLDFRRDVRQLQVPAYFVDGAHEVPGRLRLFDEWYAQLQAPRKDHLVIPGAGHRSLFERPEPFVAYLARLGEGTDPPGD
;
A
#
# COMPACT_ATOMS: atom_id res chain seq x y z
N MET A 1 14.17 42.43 30.06
CA MET A 1 12.88 41.77 29.72
C MET A 1 12.70 41.34 28.25
N PRO A 2 13.14 42.06 27.19
CA PRO A 2 12.79 41.70 25.81
C PRO A 2 13.43 40.39 25.31
N LEU A 3 14.68 40.10 25.68
CA LEU A 3 15.41 38.90 25.26
C LEU A 3 14.80 37.57 25.75
N HIS A 4 14.21 37.56 26.96
CA HIS A 4 13.57 36.35 27.49
C HIS A 4 12.27 36.04 26.73
N ARG A 5 11.45 37.08 26.50
CA ARG A 5 10.21 36.97 25.74
C ARG A 5 10.47 36.52 24.29
N GLN A 6 11.51 37.07 23.65
CA GLN A 6 11.94 36.66 22.30
C GLN A 6 12.37 35.19 22.24
N ARG A 7 13.17 34.70 23.20
CA ARG A 7 13.58 33.29 23.26
C ARG A 7 12.40 32.34 23.44
N THR A 8 11.46 32.69 24.30
CA THR A 8 10.24 31.89 24.53
C THR A 8 9.37 31.84 23.27
N VAL A 9 9.20 32.96 22.57
CA VAL A 9 8.45 32.99 21.29
C VAL A 9 9.14 32.11 20.25
N LEU A 10 10.45 32.22 20.07
CA LEU A 10 11.21 31.40 19.13
C LEU A 10 11.11 29.89 19.47
N ALA A 11 11.10 29.53 20.75
CA ALA A 11 10.94 28.14 21.17
C ALA A 11 9.62 27.51 20.71
N PHE A 12 8.55 28.31 20.57
CA PHE A 12 7.26 27.85 20.05
C PHE A 12 7.15 27.94 18.53
N LEU A 13 7.79 28.94 17.91
CA LEU A 13 7.76 29.10 16.45
C LEU A 13 8.51 27.99 15.71
N LEU A 14 9.58 27.45 16.27
CA LEU A 14 10.38 26.41 15.60
C LEU A 14 9.58 25.11 15.32
N PRO A 15 8.89 24.49 16.30
CA PRO A 15 8.06 23.33 16.03
C PRO A 15 6.87 23.62 15.10
N VAL A 16 6.31 24.83 15.16
CA VAL A 16 5.23 25.28 14.27
C VAL A 16 5.73 25.38 12.82
N ALA A 17 6.83 26.09 12.60
CA ALA A 17 7.42 26.25 11.27
C ALA A 17 7.81 24.89 10.68
N TRP A 18 8.41 24.02 11.49
CA TRP A 18 8.71 22.66 11.07
C TRP A 18 7.44 21.84 10.77
N GLY A 19 6.40 21.91 11.61
CA GLY A 19 5.15 21.20 11.38
C GLY A 19 4.43 21.63 10.09
N LEU A 20 4.43 22.93 9.79
CA LEU A 20 3.92 23.45 8.53
C LEU A 20 4.74 22.93 7.33
N ALA A 21 6.06 22.98 7.42
CA ALA A 21 6.95 22.50 6.36
C ALA A 21 6.82 20.98 6.14
N ALA A 22 6.80 20.18 7.21
CA ALA A 22 6.63 18.73 7.17
C ALA A 22 5.25 18.33 6.63
N GLY A 23 4.20 19.07 7.02
CA GLY A 23 2.84 18.89 6.52
C GLY A 23 2.73 19.13 5.01
N TRP A 24 3.47 20.10 4.47
CA TRP A 24 3.51 20.40 3.04
C TRP A 24 4.42 19.42 2.26
N TRP A 25 5.59 19.10 2.82
CA TRP A 25 6.60 18.28 2.18
C TRP A 25 6.23 16.80 2.13
N THR A 26 5.74 16.27 3.25
CA THR A 26 5.39 14.85 3.42
C THR A 26 3.99 14.75 4.01
N PRO A 27 2.93 15.08 3.26
CA PRO A 27 1.55 15.20 3.77
C PRO A 27 0.93 13.89 4.30
N ARG A 28 1.57 12.74 4.09
CA ARG A 28 1.17 11.45 4.70
C ARG A 28 2.26 10.87 5.59
N GLY A 29 3.31 11.64 5.85
CA GLY A 29 4.54 11.17 6.46
C GLY A 29 5.58 10.76 5.40
N PRO A 30 6.84 10.55 5.83
CA PRO A 30 7.96 10.27 4.93
C PRO A 30 7.80 8.95 4.17
N GLY A 31 7.90 8.97 2.84
CA GLY A 31 7.74 7.78 1.98
C GLY A 31 9.02 7.06 1.59
N THR A 32 10.19 7.64 1.88
CA THR A 32 11.50 7.05 1.55
C THR A 32 12.45 7.12 2.74
N VAL A 33 13.48 6.27 2.75
CA VAL A 33 14.56 6.29 3.76
C VAL A 33 15.14 7.70 3.92
N GLY A 34 15.44 8.38 2.81
CA GLY A 34 15.99 9.74 2.83
C GLY A 34 15.05 10.74 3.51
N THR A 35 13.76 10.73 3.14
CA THR A 35 12.77 11.62 3.77
C THR A 35 12.53 11.28 5.25
N ALA A 36 12.62 10.00 5.64
CA ALA A 36 12.44 9.56 7.02
C ALA A 36 13.61 10.03 7.91
N LEU A 37 14.85 9.83 7.47
CA LEU A 37 16.04 10.28 8.19
C LEU A 37 16.10 11.80 8.32
N ALA A 38 15.74 12.52 7.26
CA ALA A 38 15.63 13.97 7.30
C ALA A 38 14.53 14.42 8.27
N SER A 39 13.36 13.77 8.28
CA SER A 39 12.29 14.07 9.24
C SER A 39 12.76 13.87 10.68
N ILE A 40 13.45 12.76 10.97
CA ILE A 40 14.04 12.48 12.29
C ILE A 40 15.04 13.57 12.68
N GLY A 41 16.00 13.86 11.81
CA GLY A 41 17.08 14.81 12.08
C GLY A 41 16.58 16.24 12.32
N ILE A 42 15.69 16.73 11.45
CA ILE A 42 15.10 18.08 11.58
C ILE A 42 14.24 18.15 12.83
N SER A 43 13.43 17.13 13.10
CA SER A 43 12.60 17.04 14.32
C SER A 43 13.45 17.08 15.59
N LEU A 44 14.54 16.31 15.63
CA LEU A 44 15.46 16.28 16.76
C LEU A 44 16.11 17.65 16.97
N ALA A 45 16.56 18.31 15.91
CA ALA A 45 17.16 19.64 15.96
C ALA A 45 16.16 20.72 16.42
N ALA A 46 14.95 20.73 15.85
CA ALA A 46 13.88 21.64 16.23
C ALA A 46 13.49 21.47 17.71
N GLY A 47 13.40 20.22 18.16
CA GLY A 47 13.16 19.89 19.56
C GLY A 47 14.27 20.41 20.46
N LEU A 48 15.54 20.13 20.11
CA LEU A 48 16.71 20.58 20.86
C LEU A 48 16.74 22.09 21.03
N LEU A 49 16.51 22.83 19.96
CA LEU A 49 16.47 24.30 20.00
C LEU A 49 15.28 24.80 20.84
N ALA A 50 14.09 24.22 20.68
CA ALA A 50 12.91 24.59 21.48
C ALA A 50 13.13 24.35 22.99
N GLY A 51 13.70 23.20 23.35
CA GLY A 51 14.07 22.88 24.73
C GLY A 51 15.12 23.85 25.28
N TRP A 52 16.15 24.15 24.49
CA TRP A 52 17.24 25.03 24.89
C TRP A 52 16.78 26.48 25.11
N LEU A 53 16.01 27.02 24.16
CA LEU A 53 15.47 28.39 24.21
C LEU A 53 14.47 28.58 25.35
N SER A 54 13.58 27.60 25.57
CA SER A 54 12.55 27.68 26.63
C SER A 54 13.10 27.41 28.03
N ARG A 55 14.23 26.68 28.14
CA ARG A 55 14.80 26.18 29.40
C ARG A 55 13.81 25.36 30.24
N SER A 56 12.75 24.83 29.64
CA SER A 56 11.60 24.25 30.34
C SER A 56 11.36 22.80 29.93
N ARG A 57 11.12 21.93 30.92
CA ARG A 57 10.67 20.55 30.66
C ARG A 57 9.33 20.48 29.94
N TRP A 58 8.52 21.55 30.02
CA TRP A 58 7.25 21.64 29.30
C TRP A 58 7.44 21.66 27.78
N ALA A 59 8.64 21.98 27.28
CA ALA A 59 8.95 21.87 25.85
C ALA A 59 8.81 20.42 25.33
N MET A 60 8.99 19.41 26.18
CA MET A 60 8.78 17.99 25.82
C MET A 60 7.32 17.68 25.45
N LEU A 61 6.37 18.49 25.92
CA LEU A 61 4.95 18.37 25.55
C LEU A 61 4.55 19.40 24.50
N ALA A 62 4.96 20.66 24.69
CA ALA A 62 4.56 21.75 23.82
C ALA A 62 5.12 21.61 22.40
N ALA A 63 6.39 21.20 22.23
CA ALA A 63 6.98 21.12 20.89
C ALA A 63 6.32 20.03 20.02
N PRO A 64 6.16 18.76 20.48
CA PRO A 64 5.43 17.74 19.72
C PRO A 64 3.97 18.14 19.44
N MET A 65 3.28 18.74 20.42
CA MET A 65 1.88 19.16 20.25
C MET A 65 1.74 20.26 19.20
N LEU A 66 2.59 21.28 19.24
CA LEU A 66 2.57 22.37 18.26
C LEU A 66 2.90 21.87 16.85
N PHE A 67 3.90 20.98 16.73
CA PHE A 67 4.19 20.32 15.47
C PHE A 67 2.97 19.54 14.96
N ALA A 68 2.36 18.70 15.79
CA ALA A 68 1.21 17.87 15.41
C ALA A 68 0.04 18.74 14.92
N VAL A 69 -0.32 19.79 15.67
CA VAL A 69 -1.37 20.74 15.27
C VAL A 69 -1.05 21.40 13.93
N SER A 70 0.18 21.87 13.73
CA SER A 70 0.60 22.48 12.48
C SER A 70 0.53 21.52 11.29
N VAL A 71 0.92 20.25 11.49
CA VAL A 71 0.80 19.20 10.47
C VAL A 71 -0.67 18.95 10.11
N GLU A 72 -1.55 18.81 11.10
CA GLU A 72 -2.98 18.57 10.88
C GLU A 72 -3.65 19.76 10.17
N MET A 73 -3.23 21.00 10.47
CA MET A 73 -3.72 22.20 9.77
C MET A 73 -3.40 22.16 8.27
N VAL A 74 -2.20 21.72 7.88
CA VAL A 74 -1.83 21.62 6.47
C VAL A 74 -2.59 20.49 5.77
N ARG A 75 -2.94 19.43 6.49
CA ARG A 75 -3.55 18.22 5.93
C ARG A 75 -5.08 18.22 5.93
N ILE A 76 -5.73 19.28 6.42
CA ILE A 76 -7.20 19.36 6.55
C ILE A 76 -7.97 19.14 5.24
N GLY A 77 -7.34 19.43 4.10
CA GLY A 77 -7.92 19.24 2.76
C GLY A 77 -7.64 17.87 2.12
N LEU A 78 -6.84 17.01 2.76
CA LEU A 78 -6.55 15.66 2.28
C LEU A 78 -7.68 14.70 2.65
N ARG A 79 -7.72 13.55 1.99
CA ARG A 79 -8.73 12.50 2.21
C ARG A 79 -8.11 11.12 2.24
N GLY A 80 -8.59 10.24 3.11
CA GLY A 80 -8.17 8.86 3.22
C GLY A 80 -7.91 8.48 4.68
N PRO A 81 -8.21 7.23 5.07
CA PRO A 81 -8.03 6.68 6.41
C PRO A 81 -6.78 7.09 7.19
N THR A 82 -5.62 7.21 6.55
CA THR A 82 -4.36 7.50 7.26
C THR A 82 -4.22 8.96 7.70
N VAL A 83 -5.02 9.87 7.13
CA VAL A 83 -5.02 11.32 7.43
C VAL A 83 -6.38 11.87 7.86
N ASP A 84 -7.47 11.14 7.61
CA ASP A 84 -8.81 11.52 8.09
C ASP A 84 -8.93 11.34 9.61
N ARG A 85 -10.10 11.70 10.17
CA ARG A 85 -10.38 11.52 11.60
C ARG A 85 -10.25 10.04 11.98
N PRO A 86 -9.63 9.71 13.14
CA PRO A 86 -9.54 8.32 13.58
C PRO A 86 -10.91 7.65 13.65
N HIS A 87 -10.99 6.41 13.17
CA HIS A 87 -12.19 5.60 13.20
C HIS A 87 -12.04 4.46 14.22
N LEU A 88 -13.05 4.20 15.05
CA LEU A 88 -12.99 3.18 16.10
C LEU A 88 -13.37 1.81 15.53
N SER A 89 -12.42 1.17 14.87
CA SER A 89 -12.57 -0.12 14.19
C SER A 89 -11.22 -0.82 14.01
N GLY A 90 -11.21 -2.05 13.50
CA GLY A 90 -9.96 -2.77 13.22
C GLY A 90 -9.15 -2.05 12.15
N PHE A 91 -9.79 -1.72 11.02
CA PHE A 91 -9.16 -0.91 9.96
C PHE A 91 -8.78 0.47 10.44
N GLY A 92 -9.59 1.09 11.30
CA GLY A 92 -9.29 2.41 11.85
C GLY A 92 -8.05 2.43 12.74
N LEU A 93 -7.83 1.39 13.54
CA LEU A 93 -6.60 1.23 14.32
C LEU A 93 -5.38 1.04 13.39
N VAL A 94 -5.51 0.19 12.36
CA VAL A 94 -4.45 -0.04 11.37
C VAL A 94 -4.10 1.27 10.65
N ALA A 95 -5.09 2.01 10.17
CA ALA A 95 -4.90 3.29 9.48
C ALA A 95 -4.26 4.35 10.40
N LEU A 96 -4.68 4.42 11.66
CA LEU A 96 -4.10 5.31 12.66
C LEU A 96 -2.61 5.00 12.87
N LEU A 97 -2.26 3.72 13.01
CA LEU A 97 -0.87 3.28 13.21
C LEU A 97 -0.01 3.50 11.96
N ALA A 98 -0.50 3.09 10.79
CA ALA A 98 0.22 3.22 9.51
C ALA A 98 0.42 4.68 9.08
N GLY A 99 -0.54 5.56 9.37
CA GLY A 99 -0.42 7.00 9.12
C GLY A 99 0.25 7.74 10.26
N ARG A 100 -0.55 8.14 11.26
CA ARG A 100 -0.11 9.01 12.36
C ARG A 100 0.89 8.32 13.30
N GLY A 101 0.78 7.01 13.49
CA GLY A 101 1.72 6.24 14.30
C GLY A 101 3.14 6.28 13.71
N VAL A 102 3.30 5.88 12.44
CA VAL A 102 4.59 5.94 11.73
C VAL A 102 5.11 7.38 11.69
N HIS A 103 4.29 8.35 11.29
CA HIS A 103 4.73 9.74 11.24
C HIS A 103 5.12 10.28 12.63
N GLY A 104 4.40 9.89 13.68
CA GLY A 104 4.70 10.22 15.07
C GLY A 104 6.02 9.64 15.54
N LEU A 105 6.33 8.38 15.19
CA LEU A 105 7.63 7.77 15.48
C LEU A 105 8.79 8.51 14.79
N LEU A 106 8.58 8.98 13.57
CA LEU A 106 9.61 9.65 12.77
C LEU A 106 9.78 11.15 13.10
N ALA A 107 8.78 11.80 13.69
CA ALA A 107 8.82 13.24 13.98
C ALA A 107 8.57 13.62 15.44
N LEU A 108 7.50 13.12 16.07
CA LEU A 108 7.13 13.49 17.44
C LEU A 108 8.12 12.93 18.48
N LEU A 109 8.55 11.68 18.31
CA LEU A 109 9.55 11.06 19.18
C LEU A 109 10.89 11.82 19.15
N PRO A 110 11.51 12.11 17.99
CA PRO A 110 12.73 12.91 17.95
C PRO A 110 12.54 14.34 18.47
N LEU A 111 11.41 15.00 18.20
CA LEU A 111 11.08 16.31 18.79
C LEU A 111 11.08 16.27 20.31
N LEU A 112 10.44 15.25 20.89
CA LEU A 112 10.36 15.06 22.34
C LEU A 112 11.75 14.83 22.94
N VAL A 113 12.52 13.91 22.37
CA VAL A 113 13.89 13.60 22.82
C VAL A 113 14.77 14.85 22.72
N GLY A 114 14.74 15.55 21.58
CA GLY A 114 15.46 16.80 21.37
C GLY A 114 15.11 17.84 22.43
N ALA A 115 13.82 18.08 22.67
CA ALA A 115 13.36 19.04 23.67
C ALA A 115 13.83 18.69 25.09
N ALA A 116 13.87 17.40 25.43
CA ALA A 116 14.38 16.95 26.72
C ALA A 116 15.89 17.26 26.88
N TYR A 117 16.71 16.92 25.88
CA TYR A 117 18.15 17.21 25.90
C TYR A 117 18.42 18.72 25.88
N GLY A 118 17.73 19.48 25.03
CA GLY A 118 17.86 20.94 24.95
C GLY A 118 17.57 21.63 26.27
N ALA A 119 16.44 21.28 26.92
CA ALA A 119 16.09 21.82 28.23
C ALA A 119 17.09 21.41 29.33
N GLY A 120 17.58 20.17 29.28
CA GLY A 120 18.63 19.67 30.17
C GLY A 120 19.92 20.47 30.07
N ILE A 121 20.43 20.66 28.85
CA ILE A 121 21.66 21.43 28.56
C ILE A 121 21.50 22.87 29.03
N ALA A 122 20.39 23.53 28.68
CA ALA A 122 20.21 24.95 29.01
C ALA A 122 20.07 25.22 30.51
N ARG A 123 19.54 24.24 31.26
CA ARG A 123 19.48 24.29 32.73
C ARG A 123 20.83 24.00 33.37
N TRP A 124 21.60 23.07 32.81
CA TRP A 124 22.96 22.78 33.26
C TRP A 124 23.89 24.00 33.07
N VAL A 125 23.90 24.59 31.88
CA VAL A 125 24.64 25.84 31.60
C VAL A 125 24.14 27.00 32.47
N GLY A 126 22.86 27.03 32.79
CA GLY A 126 22.25 28.05 33.65
C GLY A 126 22.44 27.83 35.16
N GLY A 127 23.21 26.83 35.60
CA GLY A 127 23.46 26.57 37.02
C GLY A 127 22.25 26.11 37.83
N VAL A 128 21.18 25.61 37.17
CA VAL A 128 19.93 25.24 37.85
C VAL A 128 20.11 23.90 38.57
N VAL A 129 20.12 23.92 39.90
CA VAL A 129 20.23 22.71 40.73
C VAL A 129 18.93 21.88 40.64
N PRO A 130 18.99 20.57 40.33
CA PRO A 130 17.80 19.72 40.21
C PRO A 130 17.12 19.45 41.57
N ARG A 131 15.80 19.28 41.54
CA ARG A 131 14.97 18.89 42.70
C ARG A 131 15.22 17.42 43.08
N GLY A 132 16.14 17.17 44.01
CA GLY A 132 16.40 15.86 44.63
C GLY A 132 17.07 14.80 43.71
N PRO A 133 17.78 13.81 44.28
CA PRO A 133 18.50 12.80 43.51
C PRO A 133 17.56 11.83 42.78
N VAL A 134 16.47 11.37 43.42
CA VAL A 134 15.57 10.34 42.87
C VAL A 134 14.83 10.81 41.61
N LEU A 135 14.18 11.97 41.64
CA LEU A 135 13.50 12.53 40.46
C LEU A 135 14.46 12.84 39.31
N ARG A 136 15.73 13.17 39.63
CA ARG A 136 16.78 13.37 38.64
C ARG A 136 17.16 12.06 37.94
N TRP A 137 17.33 10.97 38.69
CA TRP A 137 17.64 9.66 38.11
C TRP A 137 16.49 9.12 37.27
N LEU A 138 15.25 9.20 37.76
CA LEU A 138 14.06 8.79 37.00
C LEU A 138 13.89 9.59 35.72
N GLY A 139 14.06 10.92 35.77
CA GLY A 139 14.00 11.77 34.58
C GLY A 139 15.09 11.46 33.55
N ARG A 140 16.33 11.20 34.00
CA ARG A 140 17.43 10.81 33.11
C ARG A 140 17.25 9.42 32.52
N GLY A 141 16.78 8.46 33.32
CA GLY A 141 16.48 7.11 32.87
C GLY A 141 15.37 7.10 31.82
N GLY A 142 14.29 7.85 32.04
CA GLY A 142 13.20 8.00 31.06
C GLY A 142 13.67 8.61 29.74
N VAL A 143 14.44 9.71 29.78
CA VAL A 143 15.00 10.32 28.57
C VAL A 143 16.00 9.39 27.87
N GLY A 144 16.83 8.66 28.62
CA GLY A 144 17.75 7.66 28.09
C GLY A 144 17.02 6.52 27.36
N LEU A 145 15.92 6.02 27.92
CA LEU A 145 15.07 5.02 27.26
C LEU A 145 14.47 5.56 25.96
N LEU A 146 13.92 6.78 25.97
CA LEU A 146 13.36 7.41 24.77
C LEU A 146 14.43 7.64 23.69
N ALA A 147 15.65 8.00 24.08
CA ALA A 147 16.78 8.12 23.16
C ALA A 147 17.19 6.76 22.57
N ALA A 148 17.18 5.68 23.36
CA ALA A 148 17.43 4.33 22.87
C ALA A 148 16.35 3.87 21.89
N VAL A 149 15.07 4.12 22.20
CA VAL A 149 13.95 3.86 21.27
C VAL A 149 14.11 4.68 19.99
N LEU A 150 14.47 5.96 20.09
CA LEU A 150 14.73 6.80 18.91
C LEU A 150 15.88 6.25 18.07
N ALA A 151 16.96 5.76 18.69
CA ALA A 151 18.07 5.13 17.98
C ALA A 151 17.60 3.88 17.22
N LEU A 152 16.80 3.01 17.86
CA LEU A 152 16.22 1.83 17.22
C LEU A 152 15.29 2.20 16.05
N VAL A 153 14.42 3.20 16.23
CA VAL A 153 13.55 3.72 15.16
C VAL A 153 14.38 4.28 14.00
N THR A 154 15.45 5.01 14.30
CA THR A 154 16.35 5.59 13.28
C THR A 154 17.06 4.50 12.51
N VAL A 155 17.58 3.47 13.19
CA VAL A 155 18.18 2.30 12.54
C VAL A 155 17.15 1.60 11.66
N GLY A 156 15.95 1.31 12.18
CA GLY A 156 14.88 0.66 11.41
C GLY A 156 14.47 1.45 10.17
N ALA A 157 14.36 2.77 10.27
CA ALA A 157 14.06 3.65 9.14
C ALA A 157 15.23 3.77 8.14
N ALA A 158 16.47 3.55 8.59
CA ALA A 158 17.67 3.58 7.75
C ALA A 158 17.90 2.27 6.98
N VAL A 159 17.31 1.14 7.40
CA VAL A 159 17.48 -0.15 6.71
C VAL A 159 16.79 -0.07 5.35
N PRO A 160 17.55 -0.10 4.24
CA PRO A 160 16.95 -0.10 2.92
C PRO A 160 16.39 -1.49 2.59
N ALA A 161 15.43 -1.53 1.69
CA ALA A 161 15.08 -2.77 1.04
C ALA A 161 16.22 -3.26 0.17
N ARG A 162 16.26 -4.57 -0.06
CA ARG A 162 17.25 -5.22 -0.91
C ARG A 162 16.60 -6.34 -1.70
N THR A 163 17.14 -6.59 -2.88
CA THR A 163 16.79 -7.76 -3.68
C THR A 163 18.08 -8.48 -4.04
N VAL A 164 18.08 -9.80 -3.96
CA VAL A 164 19.29 -10.60 -4.22
C VAL A 164 19.62 -10.53 -5.70
N SER A 165 20.89 -10.28 -6.04
CA SER A 165 21.37 -10.26 -7.41
C SER A 165 21.17 -11.62 -8.08
N ILE A 166 20.87 -11.62 -9.37
CA ILE A 166 20.76 -12.83 -10.20
C ILE A 166 21.96 -12.84 -11.14
N PRO A 167 22.89 -13.82 -11.04
CA PRO A 167 24.01 -13.92 -11.97
C PRO A 167 23.55 -13.99 -13.42
N GLY A 168 24.09 -13.14 -14.29
CA GLY A 168 23.68 -13.03 -15.71
C GLY A 168 22.29 -12.41 -15.94
N GLY A 169 21.50 -12.22 -14.88
CA GLY A 169 20.15 -11.68 -14.94
C GLY A 169 20.04 -10.22 -14.54
N ILE A 170 18.81 -9.82 -14.21
CA ILE A 170 18.47 -8.51 -13.65
C ILE A 170 17.74 -8.70 -12.33
N ALA A 171 18.10 -7.94 -11.30
CA ALA A 171 17.37 -7.86 -10.05
C ALA A 171 17.62 -6.49 -9.40
N ARG A 172 16.63 -5.60 -9.49
CA ARG A 172 16.79 -4.22 -9.01
C ARG A 172 15.44 -3.54 -8.76
N PHE A 173 15.48 -2.52 -7.92
CA PHE A 173 14.42 -1.53 -7.84
C PHE A 173 14.56 -0.51 -8.97
N ASP A 174 13.44 0.03 -9.42
CA ASP A 174 13.37 1.10 -10.41
C ASP A 174 12.27 2.09 -10.03
N SER A 175 12.25 3.26 -10.67
CA SER A 175 11.18 4.25 -10.49
C SER A 175 10.76 4.87 -11.80
N VAL A 176 9.46 5.11 -11.96
CA VAL A 176 8.87 5.69 -13.17
C VAL A 176 8.21 7.02 -12.86
N PRO A 177 8.56 8.10 -13.57
CA PRO A 177 7.81 9.35 -13.49
C PRO A 177 6.45 9.19 -14.19
N SER A 178 5.36 9.57 -13.52
CA SER A 178 4.03 9.72 -14.09
C SER A 178 3.40 10.99 -13.53
N ALA A 179 2.85 11.90 -14.35
CA ALA A 179 2.14 13.09 -13.87
C ALA A 179 2.79 13.87 -12.68
N GLY A 180 4.12 13.95 -12.63
CA GLY A 180 4.88 14.61 -11.54
C GLY A 180 4.95 13.83 -10.21
N ARG A 181 4.72 12.51 -10.22
CA ARG A 181 4.94 11.55 -9.12
C ARG A 181 5.91 10.46 -9.56
N GLN A 182 6.53 9.79 -8.59
CA GLN A 182 7.42 8.64 -8.80
C GLN A 182 6.72 7.36 -8.37
N LEU A 183 6.60 6.41 -9.29
CA LEU A 183 6.05 5.08 -9.05
C LEU A 183 7.19 4.07 -8.90
N GLY A 184 7.18 3.30 -7.82
CA GLY A 184 8.20 2.30 -7.52
C GLY A 184 7.93 0.94 -8.19
N LEU A 185 9.01 0.32 -8.68
CA LEU A 185 9.00 -0.99 -9.32
C LEU A 185 10.03 -1.93 -8.68
N LEU A 186 9.76 -3.23 -8.75
CA LEU A 186 10.75 -4.29 -8.63
C LEU A 186 10.87 -5.04 -9.96
N ILE A 187 12.08 -5.11 -10.51
CA ILE A 187 12.38 -5.75 -11.79
C ILE A 187 13.30 -6.93 -11.54
N ARG A 188 12.89 -8.13 -11.95
CA ARG A 188 13.66 -9.37 -11.80
C ARG A 188 13.53 -10.30 -12.99
N GLY A 189 14.58 -11.04 -13.32
CA GLY A 189 14.60 -12.04 -14.40
C GLY A 189 15.98 -12.66 -14.58
N THR A 190 16.06 -13.94 -14.92
CA THR A 190 17.34 -14.63 -15.17
C THR A 190 17.94 -14.29 -16.53
N ASP A 191 17.12 -13.88 -17.49
CA ASP A 191 17.53 -13.39 -18.79
C ASP A 191 16.94 -11.98 -19.03
N PRO A 192 17.76 -10.92 -19.08
CA PRO A 192 17.30 -9.55 -19.36
C PRO A 192 16.68 -9.38 -20.76
N THR A 193 16.88 -10.35 -21.65
CA THR A 193 16.33 -10.43 -23.00
C THR A 193 15.11 -11.34 -23.11
N ALA A 194 14.55 -11.80 -21.98
CA ALA A 194 13.24 -12.45 -21.97
C ALA A 194 12.10 -11.45 -22.26
N PRO A 195 10.89 -11.92 -22.61
CA PRO A 195 9.69 -11.08 -22.66
C PRO A 195 9.43 -10.39 -21.31
N VAL A 196 8.90 -9.16 -21.34
CA VAL A 196 8.58 -8.42 -20.12
C VAL A 196 7.16 -8.76 -19.67
N LEU A 197 6.98 -9.05 -18.37
CA LEU A 197 5.69 -9.27 -17.72
C LEU A 197 5.48 -8.22 -16.62
N LEU A 198 4.53 -7.32 -16.81
CA LEU A 198 4.14 -6.33 -15.81
C LEU A 198 3.01 -6.89 -14.94
N VAL A 199 3.23 -6.93 -13.63
CA VAL A 199 2.26 -7.36 -12.61
C VAL A 199 1.60 -6.15 -11.96
N VAL A 200 0.28 -6.07 -12.04
CA VAL A 200 -0.57 -5.01 -11.48
C VAL A 200 -1.32 -5.52 -10.24
N PRO A 201 -1.06 -4.96 -9.05
CA PRO A 201 -1.73 -5.33 -7.80
C PRO A 201 -3.24 -5.11 -7.79
N GLY A 202 -3.93 -5.98 -7.05
CA GLY A 202 -5.37 -5.94 -6.78
C GLY A 202 -5.92 -4.63 -6.25
N PRO A 203 -5.71 -4.29 -4.97
CA PRO A 203 -6.37 -3.14 -4.38
C PRO A 203 -5.79 -1.82 -4.93
N PRO A 204 -6.63 -0.78 -5.17
CA PRO A 204 -6.17 0.61 -5.26
C PRO A 204 -5.20 0.94 -4.13
N GLY A 205 -4.05 1.53 -4.48
CA GLY A 205 -2.96 1.76 -3.53
C GLY A 205 -2.26 0.51 -2.98
N GLY A 206 -2.49 -0.64 -3.60
CA GLY A 206 -1.90 -1.92 -3.22
C GLY A 206 -0.50 -2.17 -3.79
N SER A 207 0.12 -3.21 -3.22
CA SER A 207 1.35 -3.82 -3.70
C SER A 207 1.25 -5.32 -3.56
N GLU A 208 1.82 -6.05 -4.52
CA GLU A 208 1.95 -7.51 -4.45
C GLU A 208 3.40 -7.96 -4.62
N ILE A 209 4.37 -7.05 -4.47
CA ILE A 209 5.80 -7.37 -4.55
C ILE A 209 6.15 -8.55 -3.63
N ALA A 210 5.69 -8.53 -2.38
CA ALA A 210 5.98 -9.61 -1.45
C ALA A 210 5.41 -10.97 -1.88
N SER A 211 4.14 -11.02 -2.29
CA SER A 211 3.50 -12.26 -2.78
C SER A 211 4.17 -12.76 -4.07
N VAL A 212 4.46 -11.87 -5.02
CA VAL A 212 5.19 -12.20 -6.26
C VAL A 212 6.57 -12.78 -5.93
N ARG A 213 7.28 -12.19 -4.96
CA ARG A 213 8.63 -12.64 -4.59
C ARG A 213 8.66 -13.99 -3.88
N ARG A 214 7.64 -14.32 -3.09
CA ARG A 214 7.58 -15.61 -2.40
C ARG A 214 7.08 -16.74 -3.29
N HIS A 215 6.04 -16.46 -4.08
CA HIS A 215 5.26 -17.52 -4.72
C HIS A 215 5.49 -17.59 -6.23
N LEU A 216 5.86 -16.49 -6.88
CA LEU A 216 5.98 -16.41 -8.34
C LEU A 216 7.42 -16.23 -8.84
N ALA A 217 8.43 -16.48 -7.99
CA ALA A 217 9.84 -16.35 -8.37
C ALA A 217 10.22 -17.24 -9.58
N ALA A 218 9.50 -18.35 -9.79
CA ALA A 218 9.72 -19.24 -10.92
C ALA A 218 9.43 -18.59 -12.29
N LEU A 219 8.58 -17.56 -12.35
CA LEU A 219 8.33 -16.78 -13.57
C LEU A 219 9.58 -16.03 -14.06
N GLU A 220 10.54 -15.74 -13.16
CA GLU A 220 11.78 -15.03 -13.49
C GLU A 220 12.66 -15.82 -14.49
N ARG A 221 12.40 -17.12 -14.68
CA ARG A 221 13.06 -17.94 -15.70
C ARG A 221 12.52 -17.75 -17.12
N HIS A 222 11.29 -17.27 -17.24
CA HIS A 222 10.56 -17.15 -18.51
C HIS A 222 10.34 -15.69 -18.91
N PHE A 223 10.34 -14.78 -17.92
CA PHE A 223 10.07 -13.36 -18.12
C PHE A 223 11.05 -12.48 -17.35
N VAL A 224 11.22 -11.26 -17.84
CA VAL A 224 11.54 -10.13 -16.97
C VAL A 224 10.27 -9.72 -16.24
N VAL A 225 10.11 -10.19 -15.01
CA VAL A 225 8.98 -9.91 -14.14
C VAL A 225 9.15 -8.53 -13.51
N VAL A 226 8.14 -7.68 -13.69
CA VAL A 226 8.08 -6.34 -13.14
C VAL A 226 6.86 -6.21 -12.24
N ALA A 227 7.08 -6.12 -10.93
CA ALA A 227 6.02 -5.84 -9.98
C ALA A 227 5.98 -4.33 -9.68
N TRP A 228 4.80 -3.73 -9.86
CA TRP A 228 4.55 -2.30 -9.65
C TRP A 228 3.82 -2.05 -8.34
N ASP A 229 4.24 -1.05 -7.57
CA ASP A 229 3.47 -0.51 -6.45
C ASP A 229 2.57 0.61 -6.94
N ARG A 230 1.24 0.44 -6.87
CA ARG A 230 0.27 1.48 -7.24
C ARG A 230 0.44 2.71 -6.33
N ALA A 231 -0.06 3.88 -6.73
CA ALA A 231 0.06 5.08 -5.90
C ALA A 231 -0.60 4.86 -4.52
N ALA A 232 0.12 5.16 -3.43
CA ALA A 232 -0.15 4.79 -2.02
C ALA A 232 0.45 3.44 -1.57
N GLY A 233 0.91 2.60 -2.49
CA GLY A 233 1.65 1.39 -2.17
C GLY A 233 3.02 1.69 -1.56
N PRO A 234 3.71 0.71 -0.96
CA PRO A 234 4.93 0.90 -0.16
C PRO A 234 6.01 1.78 -0.80
N ARG A 235 6.43 1.45 -2.03
CA ARG A 235 7.46 2.18 -2.78
C ARG A 235 6.92 3.41 -3.50
N SER A 236 5.60 3.51 -3.61
CA SER A 236 4.87 4.59 -4.28
C SER A 236 4.04 5.41 -3.27
N TRP A 237 4.44 5.40 -2.00
CA TRP A 237 3.68 5.99 -0.90
C TRP A 237 3.41 7.48 -1.15
N SER A 238 4.47 8.21 -1.50
CA SER A 238 4.43 9.63 -1.80
C SER A 238 3.75 9.97 -3.14
N ALA A 239 3.40 8.97 -3.95
CA ALA A 239 2.76 9.19 -5.24
C ALA A 239 1.24 9.44 -5.10
N PHE A 240 0.65 9.08 -3.97
CA PHE A 240 -0.79 9.19 -3.77
C PHE A 240 -1.25 10.65 -3.62
N ARG A 241 -2.28 11.01 -4.38
CA ARG A 241 -2.88 12.36 -4.35
C ARG A 241 -4.37 12.25 -4.06
N SER A 242 -4.81 12.85 -2.97
CA SER A 242 -6.21 12.92 -2.56
C SER A 242 -6.64 14.38 -2.40
N PRO A 243 -7.92 14.74 -2.63
CA PRO A 243 -9.05 13.86 -2.94
C PRO A 243 -9.20 13.49 -4.44
N GLY A 244 -8.39 14.08 -5.32
CA GLY A 244 -8.56 14.02 -6.78
C GLY A 244 -8.07 12.76 -7.49
N TRP A 245 -7.89 11.64 -6.80
CA TRP A 245 -7.51 10.37 -7.44
C TRP A 245 -8.67 9.78 -8.25
N THR A 246 -8.40 9.41 -9.51
CA THR A 246 -9.41 8.89 -10.45
C THR A 246 -8.98 7.56 -11.07
N LEU A 247 -9.91 6.90 -11.77
CA LEU A 247 -9.59 5.70 -12.54
C LEU A 247 -8.68 6.04 -13.74
N GLU A 248 -8.87 7.21 -14.32
CA GLU A 248 -8.06 7.73 -15.41
C GLU A 248 -6.60 7.93 -14.97
N ASP A 249 -6.37 8.37 -13.73
CA ASP A 249 -5.01 8.43 -13.16
C ASP A 249 -4.35 7.05 -13.07
N GLU A 250 -5.09 6.03 -12.62
CA GLU A 250 -4.57 4.64 -12.53
C GLU A 250 -4.22 4.08 -13.91
N VAL A 251 -5.09 4.31 -14.91
CA VAL A 251 -4.81 3.92 -16.30
C VAL A 251 -3.61 4.69 -16.85
N ALA A 252 -3.51 6.00 -16.59
CA ALA A 252 -2.38 6.82 -17.03
C ALA A 252 -1.05 6.36 -16.41
N ASP A 253 -1.05 6.05 -15.11
CA ASP A 253 0.12 5.53 -14.39
C ASP A 253 0.54 4.16 -14.94
N LEU A 254 -0.42 3.25 -15.19
CA LEU A 254 -0.14 1.96 -15.81
C LEU A 254 0.48 2.12 -17.22
N LEU A 255 -0.05 3.03 -18.03
CA LEU A 255 0.49 3.32 -19.36
C LEU A 255 1.89 3.97 -19.30
N ALA A 256 2.15 4.81 -18.30
CA ALA A 256 3.47 5.39 -18.06
C ALA A 256 4.50 4.31 -17.71
N VAL A 257 4.16 3.39 -16.80
CA VAL A 257 4.99 2.22 -16.46
C VAL A 257 5.22 1.35 -17.69
N THR A 258 4.15 1.03 -18.43
CA THR A 258 4.22 0.24 -19.66
C THR A 258 5.20 0.84 -20.68
N ARG A 259 5.08 2.14 -20.98
CA ARG A 259 5.97 2.83 -21.93
C ARG A 259 7.41 2.90 -21.43
N HIS A 260 7.63 3.10 -20.13
CA HIS A 260 8.96 3.06 -19.52
C HIS A 260 9.61 1.69 -19.74
N LEU A 261 8.89 0.60 -19.49
CA LEU A 261 9.39 -0.76 -19.66
C LEU A 261 9.69 -1.09 -21.13
N ARG A 262 8.79 -0.73 -22.05
CA ARG A 262 9.00 -0.87 -23.50
C ARG A 262 10.30 -0.21 -23.94
N LYS A 263 10.49 1.07 -23.57
CA LYS A 263 11.70 1.84 -23.89
C LYS A 263 12.94 1.21 -23.25
N ARG A 264 12.85 0.82 -21.98
CA ARG A 264 13.97 0.27 -21.21
C ARG A 264 14.49 -1.04 -21.79
N PHE A 265 13.59 -1.93 -22.19
CA PHE A 265 13.93 -3.29 -22.65
C PHE A 265 13.93 -3.42 -24.18
N GLY A 266 13.75 -2.33 -24.92
CA GLY A 266 13.72 -2.34 -26.38
C GLY A 266 12.60 -3.21 -26.94
N ARG A 267 11.41 -3.18 -26.31
CA ARG A 267 10.26 -4.01 -26.69
C ARG A 267 9.13 -3.19 -27.27
N ASP A 268 8.60 -3.65 -28.39
CA ASP A 268 7.41 -3.07 -28.98
C ASP A 268 6.16 -3.35 -28.14
N ARG A 269 6.11 -4.46 -27.41
CA ARG A 269 4.95 -4.86 -26.60
C ARG A 269 5.40 -5.58 -25.33
N ILE A 270 4.61 -5.50 -24.27
CA ILE A 270 4.83 -6.25 -23.01
C ILE A 270 3.61 -7.10 -22.64
N HIS A 271 3.79 -8.11 -21.82
CA HIS A 271 2.68 -8.87 -21.24
C HIS A 271 2.17 -8.14 -19.99
N LEU A 272 0.85 -8.10 -19.83
CA LEU A 272 0.21 -7.50 -18.67
C LEU A 272 -0.52 -8.57 -17.85
N LEU A 273 -0.11 -8.76 -16.61
CA LEU A 273 -0.81 -9.56 -15.62
C LEU A 273 -1.44 -8.63 -14.61
N ALA A 274 -2.76 -8.67 -14.51
CA ALA A 274 -3.52 -7.88 -13.56
C ALA A 274 -4.32 -8.80 -12.65
N HIS A 275 -4.26 -8.55 -11.35
CA HIS A 275 -4.98 -9.33 -10.35
C HIS A 275 -6.12 -8.50 -9.77
N SER A 276 -7.28 -9.11 -9.51
CA SER A 276 -8.41 -8.53 -8.76
C SER A 276 -8.75 -7.11 -9.20
N GLY A 277 -8.87 -6.14 -8.30
CA GLY A 277 -9.15 -4.73 -8.64
C GLY A 277 -8.13 -4.06 -9.59
N GLY A 278 -6.94 -4.64 -9.77
CA GLY A 278 -5.95 -4.21 -10.76
C GLY A 278 -6.36 -4.55 -12.19
N THR A 279 -7.26 -5.53 -12.37
CA THR A 279 -7.84 -5.87 -13.67
C THR A 279 -8.67 -4.73 -14.24
N ILE A 280 -9.22 -3.84 -13.41
CA ILE A 280 -9.99 -2.68 -13.87
C ILE A 280 -9.14 -1.72 -14.72
N PRO A 281 -8.07 -1.09 -14.19
CA PRO A 281 -7.21 -0.24 -15.02
C PRO A 281 -6.45 -1.06 -16.07
N GLY A 282 -6.13 -2.34 -15.78
CA GLY A 282 -5.45 -3.22 -16.72
C GLY A 282 -6.23 -3.46 -18.01
N LEU A 283 -7.50 -3.85 -17.87
CA LEU A 283 -8.38 -4.14 -18.99
C LEU A 283 -8.65 -2.87 -19.83
N LEU A 284 -8.89 -1.73 -19.17
CA LEU A 284 -9.06 -0.44 -19.85
C LEU A 284 -7.80 0.01 -20.59
N ALA A 285 -6.62 -0.19 -20.02
CA ALA A 285 -5.36 0.14 -20.69
C ALA A 285 -5.16 -0.71 -21.94
N VAL A 286 -5.41 -2.02 -21.86
CA VAL A 286 -5.30 -2.93 -23.00
C VAL A 286 -6.33 -2.64 -24.08
N GLN A 287 -7.57 -2.33 -23.70
CA GLN A 287 -8.63 -1.96 -24.65
C GLN A 287 -8.27 -0.69 -25.42
N ARG A 288 -7.75 0.34 -24.73
CA ARG A 288 -7.47 1.66 -25.32
C ARG A 288 -6.14 1.72 -26.07
N HIS A 289 -5.16 0.91 -25.67
CA HIS A 289 -3.81 0.90 -26.22
C HIS A 289 -3.28 -0.51 -26.51
N PRO A 290 -3.98 -1.30 -27.35
CA PRO A 290 -3.60 -2.68 -27.62
C PRO A 290 -2.21 -2.79 -28.27
N GLU A 291 -1.74 -1.74 -28.96
CA GLU A 291 -0.41 -1.67 -29.57
C GLU A 291 0.75 -1.76 -28.56
N LEU A 292 0.48 -1.58 -27.27
CA LEU A 292 1.47 -1.65 -26.21
C LEU A 292 1.60 -3.05 -25.59
N PHE A 293 0.66 -3.95 -25.86
CA PHE A 293 0.52 -5.20 -25.12
C PHE A 293 0.59 -6.43 -26.01
N ALA A 294 1.39 -7.41 -25.60
CA ALA A 294 1.55 -8.68 -26.30
C ALA A 294 0.40 -9.63 -25.97
N ALA A 295 0.02 -9.68 -24.68
CA ALA A 295 -1.16 -10.37 -24.18
C ALA A 295 -1.62 -9.75 -22.86
N TYR A 296 -2.88 -10.02 -22.52
CA TYR A 296 -3.48 -9.70 -21.23
C TYR A 296 -3.73 -10.98 -20.43
N VAL A 297 -3.41 -10.94 -19.14
CA VAL A 297 -3.69 -12.00 -18.17
C VAL A 297 -4.49 -11.40 -17.02
N GLY A 298 -5.77 -11.74 -16.91
CA GLY A 298 -6.64 -11.34 -15.80
C GLY A 298 -6.74 -12.45 -14.76
N VAL A 299 -6.43 -12.18 -13.50
CA VAL A 299 -6.58 -13.14 -12.39
C VAL A 299 -7.63 -12.63 -11.43
N GLY A 300 -8.69 -13.40 -11.15
CA GLY A 300 -9.83 -12.91 -10.37
C GLY A 300 -10.47 -11.69 -11.04
N GLN A 301 -10.84 -11.84 -12.32
CA GLN A 301 -11.24 -10.73 -13.19
C GLN A 301 -12.48 -9.99 -12.64
N VAL A 302 -12.33 -8.69 -12.40
CA VAL A 302 -13.46 -7.84 -12.03
C VAL A 302 -14.28 -7.50 -13.29
N VAL A 303 -15.60 -7.68 -13.21
CA VAL A 303 -16.55 -7.36 -14.30
C VAL A 303 -17.52 -6.27 -13.91
N SER A 304 -18.29 -6.47 -12.83
CA SER A 304 -19.22 -5.48 -12.27
C SER A 304 -19.03 -5.42 -10.76
N LEU A 305 -18.49 -4.30 -10.27
CA LEU A 305 -18.22 -4.14 -8.83
C LEU A 305 -19.51 -4.13 -8.02
N ARG A 306 -20.51 -3.37 -8.47
CA ARG A 306 -21.79 -3.25 -7.77
C ARG A 306 -22.49 -4.59 -7.62
N GLU A 307 -22.54 -5.40 -8.67
CA GLU A 307 -23.18 -6.72 -8.59
C GLU A 307 -22.35 -7.70 -7.75
N ALA A 308 -21.02 -7.68 -7.87
CA ALA A 308 -20.14 -8.51 -7.06
C ALA A 308 -20.29 -8.18 -5.56
N ASP A 309 -20.29 -6.89 -5.20
CA ASP A 309 -20.42 -6.42 -3.81
C ASP A 309 -21.77 -6.80 -3.22
N ARG A 310 -22.85 -6.69 -3.99
CA ARG A 310 -24.20 -7.08 -3.55
C ARG A 310 -24.32 -8.59 -3.36
N SER A 311 -23.69 -9.38 -4.22
CA SER A 311 -23.61 -10.84 -4.07
C SER A 311 -22.82 -11.18 -2.80
N GLN A 312 -21.63 -10.63 -2.64
CA GLN A 312 -20.78 -10.86 -1.47
C GLN A 312 -21.48 -10.44 -0.17
N TYR A 313 -22.23 -9.34 -0.17
CA TYR A 313 -23.06 -8.94 0.97
C TYR A 313 -24.11 -9.99 1.33
N ALA A 314 -24.86 -10.47 0.33
CA ALA A 314 -25.90 -11.48 0.55
C ALA A 314 -25.32 -12.78 1.12
N ASP A 315 -24.23 -13.25 0.54
CA ASP A 315 -23.54 -14.48 0.96
C ASP A 315 -22.94 -14.34 2.35
N THR A 316 -22.27 -13.22 2.63
CA THR A 316 -21.67 -12.96 3.95
C THR A 316 -22.73 -12.82 5.04
N LEU A 317 -23.87 -12.17 4.74
CA LEU A 317 -24.98 -12.07 5.69
C LEU A 317 -25.61 -13.45 5.97
N ALA A 318 -25.79 -14.28 4.93
CA ALA A 318 -26.29 -15.63 5.07
C ALA A 318 -25.33 -16.51 5.88
N TRP A 319 -24.02 -16.39 5.61
CA TRP A 319 -22.96 -17.04 6.39
C TRP A 319 -22.95 -16.61 7.85
N ALA A 320 -23.07 -15.30 8.13
CA ALA A 320 -23.10 -14.78 9.49
C ALA A 320 -24.29 -15.35 10.28
N ARG A 321 -25.48 -15.41 9.65
CA ARG A 321 -26.68 -16.00 10.25
C ARG A 321 -26.52 -17.48 10.54
N ARG A 322 -26.06 -18.27 9.56
CA ARG A 322 -25.97 -19.74 9.70
C ARG A 322 -24.88 -20.20 10.67
N THR A 323 -23.86 -19.36 10.90
CA THR A 323 -22.74 -19.67 11.80
C THR A 323 -22.87 -19.03 13.19
N GLY A 324 -24.04 -18.47 13.53
CA GLY A 324 -24.32 -17.91 14.85
C GLY A 324 -23.66 -16.56 15.14
N ARG A 325 -23.18 -15.83 14.12
CA ARG A 325 -22.57 -14.50 14.26
C ARG A 325 -23.62 -13.39 14.30
N ALA A 326 -24.50 -13.44 15.31
CA ALA A 326 -25.66 -12.54 15.42
C ALA A 326 -25.29 -11.05 15.31
N GLY A 327 -24.27 -10.59 16.05
CA GLY A 327 -23.85 -9.19 16.02
C GLY A 327 -23.33 -8.70 14.65
N LEU A 328 -22.72 -9.59 13.85
CA LEU A 328 -22.32 -9.27 12.48
C LEU A 328 -23.54 -9.20 11.56
N ALA A 329 -24.44 -10.19 11.66
CA ALA A 329 -25.65 -10.26 10.86
C ALA A 329 -26.56 -9.04 11.10
N ASP A 330 -26.75 -8.64 12.36
CA ASP A 330 -27.57 -7.47 12.73
C ASP A 330 -26.94 -6.17 12.21
N ARG A 331 -25.62 -6.03 12.36
CA ARG A 331 -24.88 -4.86 11.84
C ARG A 331 -25.03 -4.75 10.33
N MET A 332 -24.81 -5.85 9.60
CA MET A 332 -24.92 -5.86 8.14
C MET A 332 -26.37 -5.61 7.68
N ALA A 333 -27.35 -6.23 8.33
CA ALA A 333 -28.76 -6.02 8.00
C ALA A 333 -29.20 -4.57 8.24
N ALA A 334 -28.75 -3.95 9.33
CA ALA A 334 -29.02 -2.53 9.61
C ALA A 334 -28.33 -1.59 8.61
N GLN A 335 -27.14 -1.95 8.13
CA GLN A 335 -26.40 -1.19 7.12
C GLN A 335 -27.04 -1.26 5.72
N GLY A 336 -27.63 -2.41 5.37
CA GLY A 336 -28.19 -2.67 4.04
C GLY A 336 -27.11 -2.98 3.00
N PRO A 337 -27.51 -3.35 1.76
CA PRO A 337 -26.57 -3.77 0.72
C PRO A 337 -25.78 -2.60 0.10
N PRO A 338 -24.57 -2.86 -0.43
CA PRO A 338 -23.74 -1.87 -1.13
C PRO A 338 -24.38 -1.34 -2.43
N PRO A 339 -23.88 -0.21 -3.00
CA PRO A 339 -22.58 0.43 -2.74
C PRO A 339 -22.52 1.25 -1.46
N TYR A 340 -21.32 1.35 -0.88
CA TYR A 340 -21.05 2.25 0.24
C TYR A 340 -20.12 3.39 -0.17
N ARG A 341 -20.11 4.44 0.66
CA ARG A 341 -19.43 5.72 0.42
C ARG A 341 -17.98 5.79 0.89
N ASP A 342 -17.59 4.88 1.78
CA ASP A 342 -16.27 4.87 2.42
C ASP A 342 -15.88 3.43 2.78
N ILE A 343 -14.59 3.23 3.05
CA ILE A 343 -14.06 1.90 3.38
C ILE A 343 -14.61 1.33 4.69
N TRP A 344 -15.02 2.18 5.64
CA TRP A 344 -15.49 1.76 6.96
C TRP A 344 -16.75 0.92 6.85
N ALA A 345 -17.67 1.32 5.97
CA ALA A 345 -18.85 0.54 5.66
C ALA A 345 -18.51 -0.78 4.93
N TYR A 346 -17.40 -0.85 4.18
CA TYR A 346 -16.95 -2.11 3.55
C TYR A 346 -16.23 -3.05 4.53
N GLU A 347 -15.74 -2.57 5.67
CA GLU A 347 -14.95 -3.37 6.62
C GLU A 347 -15.61 -4.70 7.04
N PRO A 348 -16.92 -4.79 7.35
CA PRO A 348 -17.55 -6.06 7.66
C PRO A 348 -17.46 -7.09 6.52
N LEU A 349 -17.54 -6.65 5.26
CA LEU A 349 -17.40 -7.54 4.10
C LEU A 349 -15.95 -7.98 3.92
N LEU A 350 -15.02 -7.02 3.98
CA LEU A 350 -13.59 -7.27 3.73
C LEU A 350 -12.95 -8.14 4.81
N THR A 351 -13.30 -7.93 6.08
CA THR A 351 -12.72 -8.66 7.21
C THR A 351 -13.31 -10.06 7.40
N ASN A 352 -14.44 -10.37 6.77
CA ASN A 352 -15.12 -11.67 6.90
C ASN A 352 -15.13 -12.49 5.61
N GLU A 353 -14.58 -11.98 4.50
CA GLU A 353 -14.54 -12.69 3.21
C GLU A 353 -13.88 -14.08 3.35
N ALA A 354 -12.72 -14.17 3.99
CA ALA A 354 -12.02 -15.44 4.20
C ALA A 354 -12.84 -16.48 4.97
N GLY A 355 -13.69 -16.02 5.90
CA GLY A 355 -14.59 -16.88 6.66
C GLY A 355 -15.86 -17.26 5.89
N ALA A 356 -16.44 -16.29 5.17
CA ALA A 356 -17.65 -16.47 4.37
C ALA A 356 -17.43 -17.42 3.19
N PHE A 357 -16.23 -17.42 2.62
CA PHE A 357 -15.81 -18.26 1.50
C PHE A 357 -14.64 -19.18 1.89
N ALA A 358 -14.69 -19.74 3.10
CA ALA A 358 -13.68 -20.67 3.57
C ALA A 358 -13.68 -21.97 2.74
N PHE A 359 -12.49 -22.46 2.42
CA PHE A 359 -12.25 -23.76 1.77
C PHE A 359 -10.93 -24.35 2.28
N ASP A 360 -10.69 -25.62 1.98
CA ASP A 360 -9.46 -26.31 2.39
C ASP A 360 -8.25 -25.79 1.59
N ARG A 361 -7.31 -25.17 2.30
CA ARG A 361 -6.06 -24.63 1.76
C ARG A 361 -4.85 -25.52 2.06
N ALA A 362 -5.05 -26.78 2.43
CA ALA A 362 -3.95 -27.71 2.67
C ALA A 362 -2.96 -27.74 1.49
N GLY A 363 -1.68 -27.46 1.79
CA GLY A 363 -0.60 -27.40 0.80
C GLY A 363 -0.61 -26.16 -0.11
N ALA A 364 -1.38 -25.12 0.22
CA ALA A 364 -1.30 -23.85 -0.50
C ALA A 364 0.06 -23.15 -0.26
N GLY A 365 0.58 -22.45 -1.28
CA GLY A 365 1.78 -21.62 -1.17
C GLY A 365 1.55 -20.41 -0.28
N GLU A 366 0.50 -19.64 -0.57
CA GLU A 366 -0.05 -18.59 0.30
C GLU A 366 -1.24 -19.15 1.10
N ASP A 367 -1.19 -19.00 2.43
CA ASP A 367 -2.25 -19.47 3.33
C ASP A 367 -3.30 -18.38 3.61
N GLU A 368 -4.17 -18.63 4.57
CA GLU A 368 -5.23 -17.72 5.01
C GLU A 368 -4.75 -16.36 5.55
N THR A 369 -3.46 -16.22 5.90
CA THR A 369 -2.88 -14.93 6.28
C THR A 369 -2.71 -14.00 5.07
N GLY A 370 -2.78 -14.55 3.85
CA GLY A 370 -2.77 -13.81 2.59
C GLY A 370 -1.58 -12.86 2.48
N MET A 371 -1.84 -11.62 2.05
CA MET A 371 -0.82 -10.57 1.91
C MET A 371 0.03 -10.37 3.17
N VAL A 372 -0.56 -10.44 4.37
CA VAL A 372 0.13 -10.15 5.63
C VAL A 372 1.20 -11.20 5.95
N GLY A 373 0.95 -12.47 5.61
CA GLY A 373 1.94 -13.55 5.74
C GLY A 373 3.21 -13.34 4.91
N ASN A 374 3.11 -12.53 3.85
CA ASN A 374 4.22 -12.33 2.92
C ASN A 374 5.16 -11.19 3.29
N LEU A 375 4.82 -10.35 4.27
CA LEU A 375 5.52 -9.07 4.51
C LEU A 375 7.01 -9.19 4.89
N GLY A 376 7.44 -10.33 5.43
CA GLY A 376 8.83 -10.59 5.81
C GLY A 376 9.83 -10.82 4.66
N VAL A 377 9.62 -10.21 3.48
CA VAL A 377 10.57 -10.27 2.35
C VAL A 377 11.65 -9.19 2.47
N PRO A 378 12.90 -9.45 2.02
CA PRO A 378 13.95 -8.43 2.01
C PRO A 378 13.66 -7.27 1.06
N GLU A 379 12.74 -7.46 0.09
CA GLU A 379 12.31 -6.43 -0.85
C GLU A 379 11.39 -5.36 -0.25
N TYR A 380 11.02 -5.47 1.02
CA TYR A 380 10.46 -4.36 1.79
C TYR A 380 11.42 -3.95 2.91
N SER A 381 11.71 -2.66 2.97
CA SER A 381 12.28 -2.04 4.16
C SER A 381 11.25 -2.02 5.30
N PRO A 382 11.66 -1.88 6.57
CA PRO A 382 10.71 -1.70 7.67
C PRO A 382 9.73 -0.54 7.46
N LEU A 383 10.18 0.54 6.80
CA LEU A 383 9.33 1.67 6.43
C LEU A 383 8.28 1.29 5.37
N GLU A 384 8.71 0.62 4.30
CA GLU A 384 7.82 0.13 3.24
C GLU A 384 6.80 -0.89 3.78
N THR A 385 7.21 -1.79 4.68
CA THR A 385 6.28 -2.72 5.35
C THR A 385 5.16 -2.00 6.08
N ALA A 386 5.45 -0.87 6.75
CA ALA A 386 4.42 -0.07 7.40
C ALA A 386 3.47 0.61 6.40
N HIS A 387 3.97 0.99 5.22
CA HIS A 387 3.19 1.63 4.16
C HIS A 387 2.35 0.66 3.32
N VAL A 388 2.44 -0.67 3.52
CA VAL A 388 1.57 -1.63 2.82
C VAL A 388 0.09 -1.33 3.06
N PHE A 389 -0.26 -0.82 4.23
CA PHE A 389 -1.62 -0.43 4.57
C PHE A 389 -2.11 0.86 3.89
N GLY A 390 -1.29 1.49 3.04
CA GLY A 390 -1.70 2.61 2.19
C GLY A 390 -2.82 2.27 1.21
N PHE A 391 -3.06 0.97 0.94
CA PHE A 391 -4.23 0.55 0.18
C PHE A 391 -5.55 1.02 0.80
N LEU A 392 -5.62 1.25 2.12
CA LEU A 392 -6.82 1.79 2.78
C LEU A 392 -7.17 3.18 2.24
N ASP A 393 -6.16 4.02 1.97
CA ASP A 393 -6.33 5.34 1.36
C ASP A 393 -6.75 5.24 -0.10
N GLY A 394 -6.07 4.39 -0.88
CA GLY A 394 -6.40 4.18 -2.28
C GLY A 394 -7.82 3.66 -2.46
N TRP A 395 -8.21 2.69 -1.62
CA TRP A 395 -9.53 2.08 -1.62
C TRP A 395 -10.62 3.09 -1.26
N ASP A 396 -10.47 3.80 -0.14
CA ASP A 396 -11.47 4.79 0.32
C ASP A 396 -11.72 5.90 -0.72
N VAL A 397 -10.66 6.37 -1.37
CA VAL A 397 -10.77 7.44 -2.37
C VAL A 397 -11.31 6.93 -3.71
N LEU A 398 -10.84 5.78 -4.19
CA LEU A 398 -11.16 5.33 -5.55
C LEU A 398 -12.34 4.38 -5.61
N TYR A 399 -12.36 3.35 -4.77
CA TYR A 399 -13.26 2.21 -4.93
C TYR A 399 -14.77 2.57 -4.92
N PRO A 400 -15.27 3.45 -4.03
CA PRO A 400 -16.67 3.89 -4.06
C PRO A 400 -17.10 4.53 -5.39
N ARG A 401 -16.15 5.11 -6.15
CA ARG A 401 -16.40 5.80 -7.42
C ARG A 401 -16.43 4.85 -8.61
N LEU A 402 -16.05 3.59 -8.42
CA LEU A 402 -16.01 2.58 -9.48
C LEU A 402 -17.33 1.78 -9.58
N GLN A 403 -18.34 2.10 -8.78
CA GLN A 403 -19.56 1.29 -8.61
C GLN A 403 -20.53 1.32 -9.81
N ASP A 404 -20.28 2.15 -10.81
CA ASP A 404 -21.06 2.19 -12.06
C ASP A 404 -20.40 1.41 -13.22
N LEU A 405 -19.22 0.84 -12.95
CA LEU A 405 -18.46 0.03 -13.90
C LEU A 405 -19.15 -1.30 -14.16
N ASP A 406 -19.30 -1.63 -15.44
CA ASP A 406 -19.77 -2.94 -15.88
C ASP A 406 -19.16 -3.29 -17.24
N PHE A 407 -18.17 -4.18 -17.25
CA PHE A 407 -17.49 -4.56 -18.48
C PHE A 407 -18.34 -5.38 -19.45
N ARG A 408 -19.47 -5.94 -19.01
CA ARG A 408 -20.49 -6.48 -19.93
C ARG A 408 -21.06 -5.41 -20.84
N ARG A 409 -20.95 -4.13 -20.49
CA ARG A 409 -21.29 -2.99 -21.34
C ARG A 409 -20.04 -2.32 -21.90
N ASP A 410 -19.05 -2.09 -21.05
CA ASP A 410 -17.97 -1.13 -21.32
C ASP A 410 -16.77 -1.76 -22.08
N VAL A 411 -16.55 -3.07 -21.97
CA VAL A 411 -15.44 -3.78 -22.65
C VAL A 411 -15.90 -5.14 -23.19
N ARG A 412 -16.34 -5.18 -24.45
CA ARG A 412 -16.76 -6.44 -25.10
C ARG A 412 -15.74 -7.01 -26.09
N GLN A 413 -14.69 -6.26 -26.37
CA GLN A 413 -13.67 -6.64 -27.35
C GLN A 413 -12.28 -6.21 -26.90
N LEU A 414 -11.32 -7.11 -27.06
CA LEU A 414 -9.89 -6.85 -26.94
C LEU A 414 -9.20 -7.16 -28.27
N GLN A 415 -8.18 -6.39 -28.63
CA GLN A 415 -7.39 -6.62 -29.86
C GLN A 415 -6.11 -7.43 -29.59
N VAL A 416 -5.96 -7.98 -28.38
CA VAL A 416 -4.82 -8.80 -27.97
C VAL A 416 -5.32 -10.14 -27.41
N PRO A 417 -4.52 -11.22 -27.45
CA PRO A 417 -4.81 -12.45 -26.72
C PRO A 417 -5.09 -12.17 -25.24
N ALA A 418 -6.15 -12.78 -24.70
CA ALA A 418 -6.63 -12.55 -23.34
C ALA A 418 -6.76 -13.88 -22.59
N TYR A 419 -6.00 -14.04 -21.53
CA TYR A 419 -5.96 -15.26 -20.71
C TYR A 419 -6.52 -14.93 -19.33
N PHE A 420 -7.34 -15.83 -18.78
CA PHE A 420 -7.97 -15.62 -17.49
C PHE A 420 -7.61 -16.76 -16.54
N VAL A 421 -7.48 -16.44 -15.26
CA VAL A 421 -7.17 -17.42 -14.22
C VAL A 421 -8.05 -17.18 -13.01
N ASP A 422 -8.81 -18.19 -12.63
CA ASP A 422 -9.62 -18.18 -11.42
C ASP A 422 -9.30 -19.40 -10.55
N GLY A 423 -9.56 -19.28 -9.25
CA GLY A 423 -9.56 -20.43 -8.34
C GLY A 423 -10.89 -21.17 -8.41
N ALA A 424 -10.87 -22.50 -8.28
CA ALA A 424 -12.10 -23.30 -8.19
C ALA A 424 -13.01 -22.90 -7.00
N HIS A 425 -12.44 -22.22 -6.00
CA HIS A 425 -13.12 -21.67 -4.83
C HIS A 425 -13.15 -20.12 -4.84
N GLU A 426 -13.12 -19.49 -6.02
CA GLU A 426 -13.39 -18.05 -6.16
C GLU A 426 -14.80 -17.71 -5.63
N VAL A 427 -14.99 -16.46 -5.24
CA VAL A 427 -16.28 -15.93 -4.78
C VAL A 427 -17.34 -16.16 -5.88
N PRO A 428 -18.43 -16.92 -5.60
CA PRO A 428 -19.39 -17.34 -6.62
C PRO A 428 -19.99 -16.18 -7.42
N GLY A 429 -20.28 -15.07 -6.74
CA GLY A 429 -20.80 -13.86 -7.37
C GLY A 429 -19.85 -13.26 -8.40
N ARG A 430 -18.53 -13.33 -8.18
CA ARG A 430 -17.51 -12.84 -9.12
C ARG A 430 -17.37 -13.78 -10.31
N LEU A 431 -17.31 -15.09 -10.06
CA LEU A 431 -17.18 -16.10 -11.10
C LEU A 431 -18.39 -16.10 -12.05
N ARG A 432 -19.62 -16.00 -11.53
CA ARG A 432 -20.83 -15.85 -12.37
C ARG A 432 -20.75 -14.63 -13.29
N LEU A 433 -20.33 -13.48 -12.75
CA LEU A 433 -20.20 -12.26 -13.55
C LEU A 433 -19.08 -12.37 -14.59
N PHE A 434 -17.99 -13.04 -14.23
CA PHE A 434 -16.93 -13.39 -15.16
C PHE A 434 -17.45 -14.26 -16.30
N ASP A 435 -18.16 -15.36 -16.01
CA ASP A 435 -18.71 -16.26 -17.04
C ASP A 435 -19.64 -15.53 -18.02
N GLU A 436 -20.54 -14.68 -17.50
CA GLU A 436 -21.44 -13.84 -18.31
C GLU A 436 -20.68 -12.90 -19.25
N TRP A 437 -19.59 -12.32 -18.76
CA TRP A 437 -18.74 -11.42 -19.56
C TRP A 437 -17.84 -12.17 -20.53
N TYR A 438 -17.22 -13.26 -20.09
CA TYR A 438 -16.34 -14.09 -20.89
C TYR A 438 -17.07 -14.68 -22.09
N ALA A 439 -18.34 -15.10 -21.93
CA ALA A 439 -19.16 -15.61 -23.03
C ALA A 439 -19.33 -14.61 -24.18
N GLN A 440 -19.48 -13.32 -23.88
CA GLN A 440 -19.64 -12.26 -24.88
C GLN A 440 -18.32 -11.60 -25.32
N LEU A 441 -17.23 -11.80 -24.57
CA LEU A 441 -15.93 -11.20 -24.87
C LEU A 441 -15.37 -11.74 -26.19
N GLN A 442 -15.00 -10.83 -27.08
CA GLN A 442 -14.26 -11.12 -28.30
C GLN A 442 -12.79 -10.75 -28.12
N ALA A 443 -11.90 -11.67 -28.47
CA ALA A 443 -10.46 -11.44 -28.52
C ALA A 443 -9.84 -12.31 -29.62
N PRO A 444 -8.68 -11.95 -30.20
CA PRO A 444 -7.96 -12.80 -31.15
C PRO A 444 -7.78 -14.23 -30.64
N ARG A 445 -7.59 -14.36 -29.32
CA ARG A 445 -7.61 -15.61 -28.58
C ARG A 445 -8.10 -15.32 -27.18
N LYS A 446 -8.88 -16.25 -26.62
CA LYS A 446 -9.19 -16.26 -25.20
C LYS A 446 -9.09 -17.67 -24.63
N ASP A 447 -8.66 -17.78 -23.39
CA ASP A 447 -8.51 -19.04 -22.67
C ASP A 447 -8.69 -18.78 -21.16
N HIS A 448 -9.10 -19.80 -20.41
CA HIS A 448 -9.46 -19.69 -19.00
C HIS A 448 -8.95 -20.90 -18.21
N LEU A 449 -8.01 -20.66 -17.30
CA LEU A 449 -7.49 -21.65 -16.36
C LEU A 449 -8.24 -21.57 -15.02
N VAL A 450 -8.89 -22.67 -14.63
CA VAL A 450 -9.44 -22.82 -13.28
C VAL A 450 -8.48 -23.67 -12.43
N ILE A 451 -7.93 -23.11 -11.36
CA ILE A 451 -6.96 -23.80 -10.50
C ILE A 451 -7.68 -24.52 -9.34
N PRO A 452 -7.58 -25.86 -9.25
CA PRO A 452 -8.16 -26.62 -8.14
C PRO A 452 -7.54 -26.25 -6.79
N GLY A 453 -8.35 -26.26 -5.73
CA GLY A 453 -7.86 -26.01 -4.37
C GLY A 453 -7.28 -24.60 -4.15
N ALA A 454 -7.76 -23.63 -4.92
CA ALA A 454 -7.43 -22.21 -4.84
C ALA A 454 -8.70 -21.35 -4.92
N GLY A 455 -8.66 -20.14 -4.36
CA GLY A 455 -9.73 -19.15 -4.37
C GLY A 455 -9.27 -17.84 -5.03
N HIS A 456 -9.63 -16.70 -4.43
CA HIS A 456 -9.42 -15.39 -5.06
C HIS A 456 -7.96 -15.04 -5.36
N ARG A 457 -7.01 -15.56 -4.57
CA ARG A 457 -5.57 -15.31 -4.74
C ARG A 457 -4.90 -16.49 -5.43
N SER A 458 -5.55 -17.06 -6.43
CA SER A 458 -5.22 -18.35 -7.05
C SER A 458 -3.75 -18.49 -7.47
N LEU A 459 -3.18 -17.43 -8.07
CA LEU A 459 -1.79 -17.38 -8.50
C LEU A 459 -0.77 -17.52 -7.36
N PHE A 460 -1.13 -17.13 -6.13
CA PHE A 460 -0.26 -17.21 -4.95
C PHE A 460 -0.56 -18.44 -4.08
N GLU A 461 -1.85 -18.83 -4.00
CA GLU A 461 -2.28 -20.01 -3.26
C GLU A 461 -1.79 -21.31 -3.94
N ARG A 462 -1.76 -21.36 -5.28
CA ARG A 462 -1.28 -22.52 -6.06
C ARG A 462 -0.38 -22.04 -7.21
N PRO A 463 0.88 -21.67 -6.93
CA PRO A 463 1.74 -21.02 -7.90
C PRO A 463 2.21 -21.94 -9.03
N GLU A 464 2.41 -23.24 -8.80
CA GLU A 464 2.93 -24.17 -9.79
C GLU A 464 2.07 -24.26 -11.07
N PRO A 465 0.75 -24.53 -11.00
CA PRO A 465 -0.10 -24.56 -12.20
C PRO A 465 -0.13 -23.20 -12.91
N PHE A 466 -0.14 -22.11 -12.15
CA PHE A 466 -0.12 -20.76 -12.72
C PHE A 466 1.18 -20.46 -13.48
N VAL A 467 2.34 -20.78 -12.88
CA VAL A 467 3.66 -20.61 -13.49
C VAL A 467 3.76 -21.44 -14.77
N ALA A 468 3.32 -22.71 -14.73
CA ALA A 468 3.34 -23.58 -15.90
C ALA A 468 2.47 -23.04 -17.03
N TYR A 469 1.31 -22.46 -16.69
CA TYR A 469 0.41 -21.83 -17.66
C TYR A 469 1.04 -20.61 -18.34
N LEU A 470 1.65 -19.70 -17.57
CA LEU A 470 2.31 -18.53 -18.13
C LEU A 470 3.60 -18.82 -18.87
N ALA A 471 4.37 -19.85 -18.47
CA ALA A 471 5.59 -20.23 -19.15
C ALA A 471 5.35 -20.52 -20.63
N ARG A 472 4.23 -21.18 -20.96
CA ARG A 472 3.81 -21.46 -22.35
C ARG A 472 3.60 -20.18 -23.15
N LEU A 473 2.95 -19.17 -22.56
CA LEU A 473 2.77 -17.86 -23.19
C LEU A 473 4.11 -17.19 -23.53
N GLY A 474 5.12 -17.33 -22.67
CA GLY A 474 6.45 -16.76 -22.86
C GLY A 474 7.25 -17.45 -23.98
N GLU A 475 7.00 -18.74 -24.21
CA GLU A 475 7.65 -19.55 -25.24
C GLU A 475 6.97 -19.46 -26.62
N GLY A 476 5.85 -18.72 -26.72
CA GLY A 476 5.03 -18.69 -27.93
C GLY A 476 4.36 -20.03 -28.23
N THR A 477 4.27 -20.91 -27.24
CA THR A 477 3.62 -22.22 -27.33
C THR A 477 2.25 -22.13 -26.67
N ASP A 478 1.25 -22.68 -27.35
CA ASP A 478 -0.13 -22.57 -26.92
C ASP A 478 -0.40 -23.46 -25.69
N PRO A 479 -1.06 -22.97 -24.61
CA PRO A 479 -1.70 -23.86 -23.66
C PRO A 479 -2.76 -24.71 -24.39
N PRO A 480 -2.90 -26.01 -24.06
CA PRO A 480 -3.90 -26.87 -24.66
C PRO A 480 -5.27 -26.27 -24.35
N GLY A 481 -6.08 -26.08 -25.38
CA GLY A 481 -7.49 -25.77 -25.19
C GLY A 481 -8.19 -27.01 -24.66
N ASP A 482 -8.93 -26.85 -23.57
CA ASP A 482 -9.89 -27.85 -23.10
C ASP A 482 -11.12 -27.89 -24.01
#